data_AF-A0A924LGM8-F1
#
_entry.id   AF-A0A924LGM8-F1
#
_cell.length_a   1.000
_cell.length_b   1.000
_cell.length_c   1.000
_cell.angle_alpha   90.00
_cell.angle_beta   90.00
_cell.angle_gamma   90.00
#
_symmetry.space_group_name_H-M   'P 1'
#
loop_
_entity.id
_entity.type
_entity.pdbx_description
1 polymer ?
#
loop_
_entity_poly.entity_id
_entity_poly.type
_entity_poly.pdbx_seq_one_letter_code
_entity_poly.pdbx_strand_id
1 'polypeptide(L)' 'MAVTPRNDMDALLRHAGLSLTPTQIDQLHEGWTFMAPQLDRVRLYGRGREAEPGHIFRPDVFGTEEI' A
#
# COMPACT_ATOMS: atom_id res chain seq x y z
N MET A 1 -4.10 18.11 4.53
CA MET A 1 -3.62 16.85 3.95
C MET A 1 -2.17 16.69 4.40
N ALA A 2 -1.85 15.65 5.18
CA ALA A 2 -0.50 15.49 5.72
C ALA A 2 0.39 14.86 4.63
N VAL A 3 1.25 15.67 4.02
CA VAL A 3 2.35 15.15 3.19
C VAL A 3 3.28 14.38 4.12
N THR A 4 3.58 13.13 3.78
CA THR A 4 4.57 12.34 4.51
C THR A 4 5.91 13.08 4.47
N PRO A 5 6.46 13.50 5.62
CA PRO A 5 7.79 14.09 5.69
C PRO A 5 8.81 13.18 5.01
N ARG A 6 9.79 13.76 4.30
CA ARG A 6 10.79 12.99 3.55
C ARG A 6 11.51 11.93 4.41
N ASN A 7 11.79 12.25 5.67
CA ASN A 7 12.43 11.33 6.61
C ASN A 7 11.57 10.08 6.90
N ASP A 8 10.25 10.22 6.88
CA ASP A 8 9.34 9.08 7.08
C ASP A 8 9.32 8.17 5.85
N MET A 9 9.44 8.76 4.64
CA MET A 9 9.57 7.98 3.40
C MET A 9 10.86 7.15 3.40
N ASP A 10 12.00 7.74 3.79
CA ASP A 10 13.27 7.02 3.86
C ASP A 10 13.23 5.83 4.84
N ALA A 11 12.57 6.00 5.99
CA ALA A 11 12.37 4.93 6.95
C ALA A 11 11.52 3.78 6.35
N LEU A 12 10.41 4.12 5.68
CA LEU A 12 9.52 3.15 5.04
C LEU A 12 10.23 2.37 3.92
N LEU A 13 11.00 3.07 3.07
CA LEU A 13 11.74 2.45 1.98
C LEU A 13 12.81 1.47 2.49
N ARG A 14 13.49 1.82 3.59
CA ARG A 14 14.45 0.92 4.25
C ARG A 14 13.76 -0.30 4.85
N HIS A 15 12.62 -0.14 5.51
CA HIS A 15 11.85 -1.27 6.06
C HIS A 15 11.31 -2.19 4.97
N ALA A 16 10.96 -1.65 3.80
CA ALA A 16 10.58 -2.42 2.63
C ALA A 16 11.76 -3.13 1.93
N GLY A 17 13.00 -2.90 2.39
CA GLY A 17 14.21 -3.48 1.79
C GLY A 17 14.53 -2.94 0.39
N LEU A 18 14.03 -1.75 0.06
CA LEU A 18 14.22 -1.14 -1.26
C LEU A 18 15.53 -0.35 -1.30
N SER A 19 16.43 -0.75 -2.20
CA SER A 19 17.68 -0.03 -2.48
C SER A 19 17.46 0.95 -3.63
N LEU A 20 17.22 2.21 -3.31
CA LEU A 20 16.92 3.27 -4.27
C LEU A 20 17.99 4.36 -4.27
N THR A 21 18.22 4.96 -5.43
CA THR A 21 19.06 6.15 -5.53
C THR A 21 18.32 7.37 -4.97
N PRO A 22 19.03 8.44 -4.55
CA PRO A 22 18.40 9.65 -4.05
C PRO A 22 17.35 10.24 -5.02
N THR A 23 17.64 10.22 -6.32
CA THR A 23 16.71 10.70 -7.36
C THR A 23 15.43 9.86 -7.43
N GLN A 24 15.52 8.54 -7.27
CA GLN A 24 14.34 7.67 -7.24
C GLN A 24 13.49 7.93 -5.99
N ILE A 25 14.12 8.22 -4.85
CA ILE A 25 13.43 8.62 -3.62
C ILE A 25 12.68 9.94 -3.83
N ASP A 26 13.32 10.93 -4.46
CA ASP A 26 12.66 12.21 -4.79
C ASP A 26 11.45 12.00 -5.70
N GLN A 27 11.57 11.15 -6.73
CA GLN A 27 10.46 10.82 -7.63
C GLN A 27 9.30 10.11 -6.90
N LEU A 28 9.59 9.21 -5.96
CA LEU A 28 8.56 8.57 -5.14
C LEU A 28 7.89 9.57 -4.20
N HIS A 29 8.66 10.49 -3.62
CA HIS A 29 8.12 11.56 -2.78
C HIS A 29 7.18 12.48 -3.57
N GLU A 30 7.58 12.87 -4.79
CA GLU A 30 6.72 13.60 -5.72
C GLU A 30 5.46 12.79 -6.08
N GLY A 31 5.61 11.52 -6.46
CA GLY A 31 4.50 10.62 -6.78
C GLY A 31 3.49 10.49 -5.64
N TRP A 32 3.96 10.49 -4.39
CA TRP A 32 3.12 10.44 -3.21
C TRP A 32 2.15 11.62 -3.10
N THR A 33 2.53 12.80 -3.60
CA THR A 33 1.64 13.99 -3.59
C THR A 33 0.37 13.77 -4.42
N PHE A 34 0.42 12.91 -5.44
CA PHE A 34 -0.74 12.54 -6.26
C PHE A 34 -1.56 11.39 -5.66
N MET A 35 -0.90 10.45 -4.96
CA MET A 35 -1.56 9.27 -4.38
C MET A 35 -2.25 9.57 -3.05
N ALA A 36 -1.67 10.41 -2.19
CA ALA A 36 -2.20 10.70 -0.86
C ALA A 36 -3.67 11.20 -0.87
N PRO A 37 -4.09 12.14 -1.75
CA PRO A 37 -5.49 12.55 -1.82
C PRO A 37 -6.45 11.41 -2.24
N GLN A 38 -5.99 10.50 -3.09
CA GLN A 38 -6.81 9.36 -3.52
C GLN A 38 -6.99 8.36 -2.38
N LEU A 39 -5.93 8.13 -1.60
CA LEU A 39 -5.99 7.28 -0.42
C LEU A 39 -6.95 7.86 0.64
N ASP A 40 -6.91 9.17 0.86
CA ASP A 40 -7.83 9.84 1.78
C ASP A 40 -9.29 9.67 1.34
N ARG A 41 -9.59 9.79 0.04
CA ARG A 41 -10.92 9.48 -0.49
C ARG A 41 -11.36 8.05 -0.17
N VAL A 42 -10.49 7.06 -0.41
CA VAL A 42 -10.82 5.65 -0.13
C VAL A 42 -11.12 5.43 1.36
N ARG A 43 -10.40 6.11 2.26
CA ARG A 43 -10.61 6.03 3.71
C ARG A 43 -11.88 6.73 4.17
N LEU A 44 -12.24 7.87 3.56
CA LEU A 44 -13.41 8.67 3.93
C LEU A 44 -14.74 7.98 3.62
N TYR A 45 -14.79 7.06 2.65
CA TYR A 45 -16.00 6.31 2.32
C TYR A 45 -16.39 5.23 3.34
N GLY A 46 -15.81 5.25 4.56
CA GLY A 46 -16.35 4.59 5.74
C GLY A 46 -16.83 3.17 5.48
N ARG A 47 -15.93 2.26 5.11
CA ARG A 47 -16.27 0.84 5.04
C ARG A 47 -16.48 0.33 6.46
N GLY A 48 -17.67 -0.18 6.75
CA GLY A 48 -17.93 -0.85 8.02
C GLY A 48 -17.09 -2.12 8.14
N ARG A 49 -17.05 -2.69 9.35
CA ARG A 49 -16.23 -3.89 9.63
C ARG A 49 -16.68 -5.13 8.85
N GLU A 50 -17.93 -5.11 8.39
CA GLU A 50 -18.56 -6.11 7.55
C GLU A 50 -18.13 -6.04 6.07
N ALA A 51 -17.40 -5.00 5.67
CA ALA A 51 -16.92 -4.87 4.31
C ALA A 51 -15.75 -5.83 4.04
N GLU A 52 -16.07 -6.97 3.43
CA GLU A 52 -15.09 -7.98 3.06
C GLU A 52 -14.10 -7.50 1.98
N PRO A 53 -12.86 -8.04 1.95
CA PRO A 53 -11.93 -7.82 0.85
C PRO A 53 -12.49 -8.31 -0.49
N GLY A 54 -12.10 -7.66 -1.59
CA GLY A 54 -12.56 -8.06 -2.93
C GLY A 54 -12.15 -9.48 -3.35
N HIS A 55 -11.14 -10.05 -2.69
CA HIS A 55 -10.73 -11.44 -2.84
C HIS A 55 -10.51 -12.06 -1.46
N ILE A 56 -11.17 -13.19 -1.21
CA ILE A 56 -11.04 -13.96 0.03
C ILE A 56 -10.30 -15.26 -0.30
N PHE A 57 -9.38 -15.65 0.57
CA PHE A 57 -8.66 -16.92 0.42
C PHE A 57 -9.62 -18.11 0.47
N ARG A 58 -9.48 -19.03 -0.50
CA ARG A 58 -10.30 -20.24 -0.63
C ARG A 58 -9.43 -21.49 -0.57
N PRO A 59 -9.26 -22.11 0.61
CA PRO A 59 -8.39 -23.28 0.77
C PRO A 59 -8.89 -24.51 0.01
N ASP A 60 -10.21 -24.59 -0.24
CA ASP A 60 -10.90 -25.68 -0.93
C ASP A 60 -10.58 -25.79 -2.42
N VAL A 61 -10.04 -24.73 -3.03
CA VAL A 61 -9.65 -24.70 -4.45
C VAL A 61 -8.27 -25.34 -4.70
N PHE A 62 -7.49 -25.59 -3.64
CA PHE A 62 -6.14 -26.16 -3.72
C PHE A 62 -6.08 -27.64 -3.28
N GLY A 63 -7.23 -28.28 -3.04
CA GLY A 63 -7.32 -29.71 -2.73
C GLY A 63 -7.08 -30.56 -3.97
N THR A 64 -5.94 -31.25 -3.98
CA THR A 64 -5.53 -32.23 -4.99
C THR A 64 -6.44 -33.45 -4.99
N GLU A 65 -6.89 -33.85 -6.18
CA GLU A 65 -7.19 -35.25 -6.47
C GLU A 65 -6.02 -36.13 -5.97
N GLU A 66 -6.36 -37.27 -5.36
CA GLU A 66 -5.44 -38.24 -4.75
C GLU A 66 -4.22 -38.53 -5.65
N ILE A 67 -3.01 -38.37 -5.11
CA ILE A 67 -1.77 -39.01 -5.61
C ILE A 67 -1.53 -40.26 -4.78
#